data_AF-C1AT76-F1
#
_entry.id   AF-C1AT76-F1
#
_cell.length_a   1.000
_cell.length_b   1.000
_cell.length_c   1.000
_cell.angle_alpha   90.00
_cell.angle_beta   90.00
_cell.angle_gamma   90.00
#
_symmetry.space_group_name_H-M   'P 1'
#
loop_
_entity.id
_entity.type
_entity.pdbx_description
1 polymer ?
#
loop_
_entity_poly.entity_id
_entity_poly.type
_entity_poly.pdbx_seq_one_letter_code
_entity_poly.pdbx_strand_id
1 'polypeptide(L)'
;MQREAILGAIEDSPQRRWLLLVPVAPVLALVTAVWLPFVNTADLWLGMPRLLVWCSAWVLLLLPALAAVEFGLVRPFEDGLRLEEASPR
;
A
#
# COMPACT_ATOMS: atom_id res chain seq x y z
N MET A 1 -2.79 -31.96 -15.23
CA MET A 1 -2.60 -30.78 -16.10
C MET A 1 -3.52 -29.61 -15.76
N GLN A 2 -4.85 -29.71 -15.89
CA GLN A 2 -5.75 -28.56 -15.64
C GLN A 2 -5.74 -28.04 -14.19
N ARG A 3 -5.55 -28.93 -13.19
CA ARG A 3 -5.40 -28.55 -11.78
C ARG A 3 -4.13 -27.72 -11.51
N GLU A 4 -3.05 -27.97 -12.22
CA GLU A 4 -1.80 -27.21 -12.08
C GLU A 4 -1.89 -25.83 -12.76
N ALA A 5 -2.65 -25.72 -13.85
CA ALA A 5 -2.94 -24.44 -14.50
C ALA A 5 -3.87 -23.55 -13.64
N ILE A 6 -4.80 -24.15 -12.90
CA ILE A 6 -5.66 -23.44 -11.95
C ILE A 6 -4.86 -23.03 -10.71
N LEU A 7 -4.01 -23.92 -10.18
CA LEU A 7 -3.12 -23.60 -9.06
C LEU A 7 -2.12 -22.50 -9.42
N GLY A 8 -1.52 -22.52 -10.62
CA GLY A 8 -0.62 -21.46 -11.09
C GLY A 8 -1.31 -20.12 -11.41
N ALA A 9 -2.64 -20.10 -11.60
CA ALA A 9 -3.43 -18.87 -11.71
C ALA A 9 -3.85 -18.31 -10.33
N ILE A 10 -3.89 -19.17 -9.31
CA ILE A 10 -4.11 -18.83 -7.90
C ILE A 10 -2.79 -18.45 -7.22
N GLU A 11 -1.66 -18.95 -7.73
CA GLU A 11 -0.29 -18.70 -7.29
C GLU A 11 0.09 -17.23 -7.55
N ASP A 12 -0.18 -16.42 -6.53
CA ASP A 12 0.30 -15.05 -6.32
C ASP A 12 0.34 -14.17 -7.57
N SER A 13 -0.81 -13.59 -7.90
CA SER A 13 -0.81 -12.52 -8.90
C SER A 13 0.18 -11.44 -8.46
N PRO A 14 1.20 -11.10 -9.27
CA PRO A 14 2.24 -10.13 -8.90
C PRO A 14 1.66 -8.77 -8.50
N GLN A 15 0.42 -8.52 -8.94
CA GLN A 15 -0.40 -7.37 -8.61
C GLN A 15 -0.82 -7.31 -7.12
N ARG A 16 -1.20 -8.45 -6.50
CA ARG A 16 -1.49 -8.52 -5.05
C ARG A 16 -0.25 -8.22 -4.22
N ARG A 17 0.89 -8.78 -4.63
CA ARG A 17 2.19 -8.52 -3.99
C ARG A 17 2.58 -7.05 -4.11
N TRP A 18 2.34 -6.42 -5.26
CA TRP A 18 2.58 -4.99 -5.46
C TRP A 18 1.70 -4.11 -4.56
N LEU A 19 0.41 -4.45 -4.40
CA LEU A 19 -0.50 -3.72 -3.51
C LEU A 19 0.00 -3.71 -2.06
N LEU A 20 0.52 -4.83 -1.57
CA LEU A 20 1.12 -4.91 -0.22
C LEU A 20 2.34 -3.99 -0.03
N LEU A 21 3.03 -3.63 -1.11
CA LEU A 21 4.18 -2.74 -1.08
C LEU A 21 3.80 -1.25 -1.14
N VAL A 22 2.56 -0.91 -1.51
CA VAL A 22 2.07 0.47 -1.60
C VAL A 22 2.26 1.26 -0.29
N PRO A 23 1.89 0.75 0.91
CA PRO A 23 2.12 1.46 2.17
C PRO A 23 3.59 1.49 2.61
N VAL A 24 4.48 0.70 2.01
CA VAL A 24 5.92 0.72 2.34
C VAL A 24 6.55 2.04 1.91
N ALA A 25 6.12 2.60 0.77
CA ALA A 25 6.64 3.87 0.24
C ALA A 25 6.47 5.06 1.23
N PRO A 26 5.27 5.39 1.74
CA PRO A 26 5.10 6.47 2.70
C PRO A 26 5.84 6.22 4.02
N VAL A 27 5.90 4.98 4.50
CA VAL A 27 6.67 4.63 5.71
C VAL A 27 8.16 4.92 5.51
N LEU A 28 8.74 4.45 4.39
CA LEU A 28 10.14 4.70 4.08
C LEU A 28 10.43 6.20 3.92
N ALA A 29 9.55 6.95 3.24
CA ALA A 29 9.72 8.38 3.05
C ALA A 29 9.70 9.17 4.38
N LEU A 30 8.89 8.72 5.35
CA LEU A 30 8.81 9.32 6.69
C LEU A 30 10.01 8.94 7.55
N VAL A 31 10.37 7.66 7.60
CA VAL A 31 11.54 7.18 8.35
C VAL A 31 12.80 7.86 7.83
N THR A 32 12.94 7.96 6.51
CA THR A 32 14.16 8.51 5.90
C THR A 32 14.23 10.03 5.87
N ALA A 33 13.15 10.73 6.24
CA ALA A 33 12.95 12.18 6.08
C ALA A 33 14.16 13.04 6.52
N VAL A 34 14.79 12.69 7.66
CA VAL A 34 15.88 13.46 8.27
C VAL A 34 17.20 13.35 7.50
N TRP A 35 17.41 12.24 6.78
CA TRP A 35 18.62 12.01 5.99
C TRP A 35 18.52 12.50 4.55
N LEU A 36 17.34 12.96 4.10
CA LEU A 36 17.18 13.49 2.74
C LEU A 36 17.67 14.95 2.68
N PRO A 37 18.76 15.25 1.94
CA PRO A 37 19.39 16.56 1.94
C PRO A 37 18.52 17.65 1.31
N PHE A 38 17.47 17.33 0.56
CA PHE A 38 16.55 18.32 -0.02
C PHE A 38 15.37 18.67 0.90
N VAL A 39 15.05 17.79 1.84
CA VAL A 39 14.00 17.99 2.86
C VAL A 39 14.59 18.68 4.09
N ASN A 40 15.80 18.29 4.47
CA ASN A 40 16.53 18.83 5.61
C ASN A 40 17.39 20.04 5.22
N THR A 41 16.75 21.08 4.67
CA THR A 41 17.38 22.37 4.39
C THR A 41 16.69 23.51 5.14
N ALA A 42 17.35 24.66 5.24
CA ALA A 42 16.80 25.87 5.84
C ALA A 42 15.77 26.60 4.95
N ASP A 43 15.50 26.06 3.76
CA ASP A 43 14.53 26.65 2.85
C ASP A 43 13.08 26.35 3.29
N LEU A 44 12.17 27.13 2.72
CA LEU A 44 10.75 27.03 2.99
C LEU A 44 9.99 26.47 1.78
N TRP A 45 9.02 25.59 2.04
CA TRP A 45 7.96 25.22 1.10
C TRP A 45 6.63 25.69 1.66
N LEU A 46 5.82 26.37 0.84
CA LEU A 46 4.53 26.93 1.27
C LEU A 46 4.63 27.83 2.53
N GLY A 47 5.78 28.48 2.74
CA GLY A 47 6.05 29.30 3.93
C GLY A 47 6.37 28.50 5.21
N MET A 48 6.49 27.18 5.14
CA MET A 48 6.86 26.30 6.25
C MET A 48 8.18 25.55 5.99
N PRO A 49 8.88 25.07 7.04
CA PRO A 49 10.01 24.17 6.89
C PRO A 49 9.70 23.02 5.93
N ARG A 50 10.58 22.76 4.96
CA ARG A 50 10.40 21.68 3.97
C ARG A 50 10.12 20.32 4.61
N LEU A 51 10.77 20.04 5.74
CA LEU A 51 10.55 18.84 6.55
C LEU A 51 9.10 18.69 7.00
N LEU A 52 8.46 19.77 7.45
CA LEU A 52 7.05 19.72 7.86
C LEU A 52 6.14 19.43 6.68
N VAL A 53 6.37 20.08 5.54
CA VAL A 53 5.56 19.87 4.32
C VAL A 53 5.73 18.44 3.80
N TRP A 54 6.97 17.95 3.75
CA TRP A 54 7.28 16.58 3.35
C TRP A 54 6.58 15.55 4.23
N CYS A 55 6.75 15.64 5.56
CA CYS A 55 6.12 14.71 6.49
C CYS A 55 4.59 14.77 6.39
N SER A 56 4.01 15.97 6.28
CA SER A 56 2.56 16.13 6.17
C SER A 56 2.02 15.48 4.90
N ALA A 57 2.69 15.67 3.75
CA ALA A 57 2.30 15.04 2.50
C ALA A 57 2.31 13.51 2.59
N TRP A 58 3.38 12.92 3.16
CA TRP A 58 3.49 11.47 3.29
C TRP A 58 2.55 10.87 4.34
N VAL A 59 2.26 11.59 5.42
CA VAL A 59 1.22 11.19 6.39
C VAL A 59 -0.15 11.17 5.74
N LEU A 60 -0.50 12.20 4.95
CA LEU A 60 -1.77 12.23 4.23
C LEU A 60 -1.88 11.10 3.20
N LEU A 61 -0.77 10.69 2.60
CA LEU A 61 -0.72 9.57 1.64
C LEU A 61 -0.85 8.18 2.30
N LEU A 62 -0.66 8.04 3.62
CA LEU A 62 -0.87 6.76 4.31
C LEU A 62 -2.33 6.29 4.22
N LEU A 63 -3.29 7.21 4.37
CA LEU A 63 -4.72 6.88 4.29
C LEU A 63 -5.12 6.25 2.94
N PRO A 64 -4.87 6.90 1.78
CA PRO A 64 -5.19 6.29 0.49
C PRO A 64 -4.33 5.06 0.19
N ALA A 65 -3.09 4.98 0.69
CA ALA A 65 -2.25 3.79 0.54
C ALA A 65 -2.85 2.56 1.26
N LEU A 66 -3.32 2.73 2.49
CA LEU A 66 -4.00 1.68 3.24
C LEU A 66 -5.35 1.33 2.61
N ALA A 67 -6.11 2.35 2.17
CA ALA A 67 -7.35 2.14 1.44
C ALA A 67 -7.11 1.28 0.18
N ALA A 68 -6.08 1.58 -0.61
CA ALA A 68 -5.75 0.80 -1.80
C ALA A 68 -5.50 -0.69 -1.49
N VAL A 69 -4.86 -1.01 -0.37
CA VAL A 69 -4.67 -2.38 0.11
C VAL A 69 -6.01 -3.00 0.51
N GLU A 70 -6.82 -2.29 1.28
CA GLU A 70 -8.10 -2.82 1.76
C GLU A 70 -9.06 -3.13 0.59
N PHE A 71 -9.26 -2.16 -0.31
CA PHE A 71 -10.14 -2.32 -1.46
C PHE A 71 -9.58 -3.30 -2.50
N GLY A 72 -8.26 -3.31 -2.70
CA GLY A 72 -7.62 -4.11 -3.75
C GLY A 72 -7.30 -5.56 -3.34
N LEU A 73 -7.14 -5.83 -2.05
CA LEU A 73 -6.64 -7.12 -1.56
C LEU A 73 -7.57 -7.80 -0.56
N VAL A 74 -8.06 -7.05 0.44
CA VAL A 74 -8.79 -7.58 1.60
C VAL A 74 -10.22 -7.90 1.23
N ARG A 75 -10.96 -6.95 0.65
CA ARG A 75 -12.37 -7.18 0.26
C ARG A 75 -12.57 -8.34 -0.72
N PRO A 76 -11.77 -8.47 -1.80
CA PRO A 76 -11.92 -9.60 -2.71
C PRO A 76 -11.62 -10.96 -2.08
N PHE A 77 -10.79 -10.98 -1.02
CA PHE A 77 -10.51 -12.20 -0.27
C PHE A 77 -11.68 -12.59 0.64
N GLU A 78 -12.25 -11.61 1.35
CA GLU A 78 -13.43 -11.83 2.22
C GLU A 78 -14.66 -12.27 1.43
N ASP A 79 -14.88 -11.70 0.25
CA ASP A 79 -15.98 -12.10 -0.64
C ASP A 79 -15.87 -13.57 -1.06
N GLY A 80 -14.64 -14.04 -1.33
CA GLY A 80 -14.37 -15.45 -1.66
C GLY A 80 -14.73 -16.40 -0.51
N LEU A 81 -14.34 -16.05 0.72
CA LEU A 81 -14.67 -16.84 1.93
C LEU A 81 -16.18 -16.95 2.15
N ARG A 82 -16.91 -15.84 1.98
CA ARG A 82 -18.38 -15.82 2.14
C ARG A 82 -19.09 -16.73 1.15
N LEU A 83 -18.58 -16.86 -0.08
CA LEU A 83 -19.15 -17.74 -1.10
C LEU A 83 -18.93 -19.22 -0.76
N GLU A 84 -17.80 -19.58 -0.16
CA GLU A 84 -17.56 -20.95 0.31
C GLU A 84 -18.49 -21.34 1.47
N GLU A 85 -18.72 -20.41 2.40
CA GLU A 85 -19.65 -20.64 3.53
C GLU A 85 -21.12 -20.74 3.08
N ALA A 86 -21.51 -19.97 2.06
CA ALA A 86 -22.88 -19.96 1.54
C ALA A 86 -23.21 -21.15 0.63
N SER A 87 -22.22 -21.96 0.25
CA SER A 87 -22.42 -23.14 -0.59
C SER A 87 -22.96 -24.30 0.26
N PRO A 88 -24.20 -24.80 0.02
CA PRO A 88 -24.71 -25.95 0.73
C PRO A 88 -23.96 -27.19 0.22
N ARG A 89 -23.22 -27.84 1.11
CA ARG A 89 -22.53 -29.10 0.83
C ARG A 89 -23.50 -30.23 0.49
#